data_AF-A0A381VI94-F1
#
_entry.id   AF-A0A381VI94-F1
#
_cell.length_a   1.000
_cell.length_b   1.000
_cell.length_c   1.000
_cell.angle_alpha   90.00
_cell.angle_beta   90.00
_cell.angle_gamma   90.00
#
_symmetry.space_group_name_H-M   'P 1'
#
loop_
_entity.id
_entity.type
_entity.pdbx_description
1 polymer ?
#
loop_
_entity_poly.entity_id
_entity_poly.type
_entity_poly.pdbx_seq_one_letter_code
_entity_poly.pdbx_strand_id
1 'polypeptide(L)'
;MARSRTTAFVLMVFVVPFLAVLVSACGGAGPEQTLIRAYFRAANVGDRGSLVNIAMFAWNASENGTVSSPSVDSVSEERSRPLRVKELTQALADAQAAEETFTEEKVAYQDENFDAINRVLAAERDEEDVARRDGEVQEAWTDWRNRTMEHSKMVADATQQLSAEQNTASLSMFDPNNPLDLAQFDGEIQTKDVAVTATVEQGGSETEQQLTVTLQRTVLAGGDGEPIEGRWVIANVS
;
A
#
# COMPACT_ATOMS: atom_id res chain seq x y z
N MET A 1 78.30 8.31 -35.22
CA MET A 1 78.39 7.14 -34.30
C MET A 1 77.40 7.35 -33.15
N ALA A 2 76.69 6.28 -32.80
CA ALA A 2 75.46 6.21 -31.99
C ALA A 2 75.52 6.95 -30.64
N ARG A 3 74.54 7.83 -30.31
CA ARG A 3 73.18 7.59 -29.76
C ARG A 3 73.17 6.93 -28.36
N SER A 4 72.77 7.73 -27.38
CA SER A 4 72.39 7.35 -26.01
C SER A 4 71.12 8.10 -25.63
N ARG A 5 70.36 7.52 -24.68
CA ARG A 5 69.20 8.05 -23.93
C ARG A 5 67.88 8.04 -24.75
N THR A 6 66.71 7.70 -24.22
CA THR A 6 66.24 7.45 -22.84
C THR A 6 64.87 6.78 -22.93
N THR A 7 64.58 5.92 -21.95
CA THR A 7 63.31 5.30 -21.60
C THR A 7 62.11 6.26 -21.58
N ALA A 8 61.01 5.86 -22.22
CA ALA A 8 59.71 6.53 -22.19
C ALA A 8 58.67 5.66 -21.45
N PHE A 9 57.96 6.31 -20.53
CA PHE A 9 56.82 5.85 -19.75
C PHE A 9 55.66 5.42 -20.68
N VAL A 10 55.04 4.26 -20.41
CA VAL A 10 53.81 3.81 -21.08
C VAL A 10 52.65 3.97 -20.10
N LEU A 11 51.75 4.90 -20.43
CA LEU A 11 50.45 5.13 -19.78
C LEU A 11 49.41 4.38 -20.63
N MET A 12 48.87 3.27 -20.12
CA MET A 12 47.87 2.45 -20.81
C MET A 12 46.47 2.89 -20.36
N VAL A 13 45.77 3.59 -21.24
CA VAL A 13 44.36 3.98 -21.07
C VAL A 13 43.49 2.79 -21.44
N PHE A 14 42.75 2.24 -20.47
CA PHE A 14 41.69 1.26 -20.71
C PHE A 14 40.39 2.01 -21.05
N VAL A 15 40.00 1.98 -22.32
CA VAL A 15 38.67 2.41 -22.79
C VAL A 15 37.74 1.20 -22.68
N VAL A 16 36.80 1.24 -21.73
CA VAL A 16 35.70 0.27 -21.64
C VAL A 16 34.54 0.81 -22.49
N PRO A 17 34.06 0.09 -23.52
CA PRO A 17 32.86 0.50 -24.23
C PRO A 17 31.62 0.13 -23.41
N PHE A 18 30.88 1.15 -22.99
CA PHE A 18 29.54 1.04 -22.41
C PHE A 18 28.56 0.60 -23.51
N LEU A 19 28.27 -0.70 -23.58
CA LEU A 19 27.19 -1.23 -24.43
C LEU A 19 25.87 -1.04 -23.68
N ALA A 20 25.10 -0.03 -24.09
CA ALA A 20 23.71 0.12 -23.68
C ALA A 20 22.88 -1.00 -24.32
N VAL A 21 22.41 -1.94 -23.50
CA VAL A 21 21.41 -2.93 -23.89
C VAL A 21 20.05 -2.23 -23.88
N LEU A 22 19.58 -1.84 -25.07
CA LEU A 22 18.18 -1.48 -25.29
C LEU A 22 17.37 -2.78 -25.24
N VAL A 23 16.67 -3.03 -24.14
CA VAL A 23 15.64 -4.08 -24.07
C VAL A 23 14.46 -3.63 -24.92
N SER A 24 14.46 -4.06 -26.18
CA SER A 24 13.28 -3.98 -27.04
C SER A 24 12.32 -5.10 -26.64
N ALA A 25 11.40 -4.82 -25.71
CA ALA A 25 10.24 -5.67 -25.49
C ALA A 25 9.36 -5.61 -26.76
N CYS A 26 9.23 -6.73 -27.46
CA CYS A 26 8.38 -6.84 -28.63
C CYS A 26 6.92 -6.58 -28.24
N GLY A 27 6.32 -5.56 -28.84
CA GLY A 27 4.95 -5.14 -28.58
C GLY A 27 3.87 -6.14 -29.02
N GLY A 28 2.72 -6.06 -28.34
CA GLY A 28 1.41 -6.35 -28.93
C GLY A 28 0.65 -7.60 -28.48
N ALA A 29 1.29 -8.60 -27.84
CA ALA A 29 0.61 -9.87 -27.52
C ALA A 29 1.03 -10.55 -26.20
N GLY A 30 1.54 -9.79 -25.23
CA GLY A 30 1.91 -10.31 -23.91
C GLY A 30 0.71 -10.57 -22.98
N PRO A 31 0.92 -11.30 -21.87
CA PRO A 31 -0.11 -11.48 -20.84
C PRO A 31 -0.62 -10.12 -20.28
N GLU A 32 0.25 -9.11 -20.19
CA GLU A 32 -0.10 -7.75 -19.77
C GLU A 32 -1.13 -7.11 -20.70
N GLN A 33 -0.94 -7.24 -22.02
CA GLN A 33 -1.85 -6.71 -23.03
C GLN A 33 -3.26 -7.30 -22.89
N THR A 34 -3.35 -8.60 -22.56
CA THR A 34 -4.62 -9.30 -22.37
C THR A 34 -5.34 -8.79 -21.13
N LEU A 35 -4.62 -8.67 -20.00
CA LEU A 35 -5.16 -8.13 -18.75
C LEU A 35 -5.65 -6.69 -18.92
N ILE A 36 -4.84 -5.82 -19.53
CA ILE A 36 -5.16 -4.40 -19.73
C ILE A 36 -6.38 -4.22 -20.65
N ARG A 37 -6.49 -5.03 -21.72
CA ARG A 37 -7.67 -5.01 -22.59
C ARG A 37 -8.93 -5.47 -21.86
N ALA A 38 -8.84 -6.54 -21.06
CA ALA A 38 -9.96 -7.03 -20.27
C ALA A 38 -10.42 -5.99 -19.25
N TYR A 39 -9.47 -5.34 -18.58
CA TYR A 39 -9.70 -4.26 -17.64
C TYR A 39 -10.44 -3.07 -18.26
N PHE A 40 -9.90 -2.45 -19.31
CA PHE A 40 -10.55 -1.28 -19.91
C PHE A 40 -11.90 -1.62 -20.56
N ARG A 41 -12.05 -2.83 -21.12
CA ARG A 41 -13.36 -3.29 -21.62
C ARG A 41 -14.40 -3.32 -20.50
N ALA A 42 -14.06 -3.86 -19.33
CA ALA A 42 -14.97 -3.92 -18.19
C ALA A 42 -15.22 -2.51 -17.59
N ALA A 43 -14.17 -1.69 -17.47
CA ALA A 43 -14.25 -0.33 -16.92
C ALA A 43 -15.14 0.59 -17.76
N ASN A 44 -15.03 0.55 -19.09
CA ASN A 44 -15.81 1.39 -20.00
C ASN A 44 -17.33 1.20 -19.87
N VAL A 45 -17.78 0.00 -19.51
CA VAL A 45 -19.21 -0.33 -19.35
C VAL A 45 -19.64 -0.48 -17.89
N GLY A 46 -18.73 -0.23 -16.94
CA GLY A 46 -18.99 -0.36 -15.51
C GLY A 46 -19.28 -1.79 -15.05
N ASP A 47 -18.68 -2.81 -15.69
CA ASP A 47 -18.83 -4.21 -15.29
C ASP A 47 -18.05 -4.53 -14.00
N ARG A 48 -18.72 -4.32 -12.87
CA ARG A 48 -18.16 -4.55 -11.53
C ARG A 48 -17.80 -6.01 -11.28
N GLY A 49 -18.51 -6.96 -11.89
CA GLY A 49 -18.28 -8.40 -11.67
C GLY A 49 -16.96 -8.86 -12.28
N SER A 50 -16.60 -8.31 -13.45
CA SER A 50 -15.28 -8.54 -14.03
C SER A 50 -14.18 -7.79 -13.26
N LEU A 51 -14.41 -6.52 -12.90
CA LEU A 51 -13.39 -5.67 -12.25
C LEU A 51 -12.97 -6.18 -10.86
N VAL A 52 -13.92 -6.66 -10.05
CA VAL A 52 -13.65 -7.13 -8.67
C VAL A 52 -12.66 -8.31 -8.62
N ASN A 53 -12.39 -8.95 -9.75
CA ASN A 53 -11.45 -10.08 -9.86
C ASN A 53 -10.08 -9.69 -10.45
N ILE A 54 -9.93 -8.52 -11.06
CA ILE A 54 -8.72 -8.18 -11.83
C ILE A 54 -8.14 -6.80 -11.50
N ALA A 55 -8.86 -5.96 -10.75
CA ALA A 55 -8.44 -4.59 -10.47
C ALA A 55 -8.75 -4.14 -9.03
N MET A 56 -7.79 -3.44 -8.43
CA MET A 56 -7.96 -2.66 -7.20
C MET A 56 -8.37 -1.22 -7.53
N PHE A 57 -7.89 -0.72 -8.68
CA PHE A 57 -8.22 0.62 -9.15
C PHE A 57 -9.47 0.58 -10.03
N ALA A 58 -10.43 1.44 -9.73
CA ALA A 58 -11.66 1.58 -10.48
C ALA A 58 -11.57 2.79 -11.41
N TRP A 59 -11.27 2.58 -12.69
CA TRP A 59 -11.35 3.63 -13.70
C TRP A 59 -12.80 4.09 -13.89
N ASN A 60 -13.03 5.39 -13.74
CA ASN A 60 -14.33 6.00 -13.99
C ASN A 60 -14.38 6.58 -15.40
N ALA A 61 -15.02 5.86 -16.34
CA ALA A 61 -15.11 6.32 -17.72
C ALA A 61 -15.91 7.62 -17.90
N SER A 62 -16.81 7.95 -16.97
CA SER A 62 -17.56 9.22 -17.01
C SER A 62 -16.71 10.43 -16.64
N GLU A 63 -15.70 10.23 -15.79
CA GLU A 63 -14.81 11.30 -15.30
C GLU A 63 -13.50 11.37 -16.09
N ASN A 64 -12.97 10.22 -16.54
CA ASN A 64 -11.65 10.12 -17.17
C ASN A 64 -11.72 9.77 -18.67
N GLY A 65 -12.91 9.48 -19.19
CA GLY A 65 -13.11 9.09 -20.59
C GLY A 65 -13.12 7.58 -20.83
N THR A 66 -13.64 7.19 -21.99
CA THR A 66 -13.70 5.80 -22.45
C THR A 66 -12.39 5.44 -23.14
N VAL A 67 -11.74 4.36 -22.70
CA VAL A 67 -10.44 3.95 -23.24
C VAL A 67 -10.61 2.87 -24.29
N SER A 68 -10.11 3.12 -25.50
CA SER A 68 -10.17 2.18 -26.63
C SER A 68 -8.77 1.89 -27.18
N SER A 69 -8.64 0.74 -27.84
CA SER A 69 -7.41 0.29 -28.50
C SER A 69 -6.13 0.37 -27.64
N PRO A 70 -6.13 -0.02 -26.34
CA PRO A 70 -4.91 0.05 -25.54
C PRO A 70 -3.83 -0.88 -26.12
N SER A 71 -2.63 -0.35 -26.26
CA SER A 71 -1.45 -1.04 -26.75
C SER A 71 -0.31 -0.90 -25.74
N VAL A 72 0.28 -2.02 -25.34
CA VAL A 72 1.45 -2.04 -24.45
C VAL A 72 2.68 -1.64 -25.25
N ASP A 73 3.34 -0.58 -24.79
CA ASP A 73 4.57 -0.04 -25.36
C ASP A 73 5.80 -0.62 -24.69
N SER A 74 5.79 -0.69 -23.35
CA SER A 74 6.89 -1.26 -22.57
C SER A 74 6.42 -1.73 -21.19
N VAL A 75 7.22 -2.60 -20.58
CA VAL A 75 7.00 -3.12 -19.23
C VAL A 75 8.29 -2.87 -18.43
N SER A 76 8.18 -2.28 -17.26
CA SER A 76 9.32 -2.03 -16.36
C SER A 76 9.85 -3.34 -15.77
N GLU A 77 11.05 -3.28 -15.21
CA GLU A 77 11.53 -4.32 -14.30
C GLU A 77 10.58 -4.49 -13.10
N GLU A 78 10.48 -5.72 -12.61
CA GLU A 78 9.69 -6.06 -11.43
C GLU A 78 10.40 -5.55 -10.17
N ARG A 79 9.64 -4.89 -9.30
CA ARG A 79 10.08 -4.37 -8.01
C ARG A 79 9.36 -5.11 -6.90
N SER A 80 10.10 -5.58 -5.90
CA SER A 80 9.53 -6.29 -4.75
C SER A 80 9.61 -5.47 -3.48
N ARG A 81 8.60 -5.62 -2.62
CA ARG A 81 8.65 -5.24 -1.21
C ARG A 81 8.13 -6.38 -0.32
N PRO A 82 8.61 -6.53 0.92
CA PRO A 82 8.04 -7.51 1.84
C PRO A 82 6.54 -7.33 2.05
N LEU A 83 5.82 -8.44 2.17
CA LEU A 83 4.43 -8.48 2.62
C LEU A 83 4.39 -8.26 4.13
N ARG A 84 3.57 -7.32 4.60
CA ARG A 84 3.57 -6.91 6.01
C ARG A 84 2.37 -7.41 6.82
N VAL A 85 1.55 -8.31 6.28
CA VAL A 85 0.31 -8.78 6.95
C VAL A 85 0.61 -9.36 8.34
N LYS A 86 1.64 -10.21 8.46
CA LYS A 86 2.05 -10.82 9.73
C LYS A 86 2.55 -9.79 10.74
N GLU A 87 3.41 -8.87 10.31
CA GLU A 87 3.90 -7.74 11.13
C GLU A 87 2.73 -6.87 11.63
N LEU A 88 1.83 -6.48 10.73
CA LEU A 88 0.69 -5.63 11.06
C LEU A 88 -0.36 -6.33 11.93
N THR A 89 -0.48 -7.66 11.81
CA THR A 89 -1.32 -8.46 12.70
C THR A 89 -0.78 -8.42 14.13
N GLN A 90 0.53 -8.55 14.30
CA GLN A 90 1.17 -8.40 15.61
C GLN A 90 1.01 -6.97 16.14
N ALA A 91 1.22 -5.95 15.30
CA ALA A 91 1.06 -4.55 15.71
C ALA A 91 -0.36 -4.22 16.18
N LEU A 92 -1.39 -4.81 15.56
CA LEU A 92 -2.78 -4.68 16.02
C LEU A 92 -2.99 -5.37 17.37
N ALA A 93 -2.45 -6.58 17.56
CA ALA A 93 -2.54 -7.29 18.84
C ALA A 93 -1.86 -6.51 19.97
N ASP A 94 -0.68 -5.94 19.72
CA ASP A 94 0.06 -5.12 20.68
C ASP A 94 -0.71 -3.83 21.03
N ALA A 95 -1.30 -3.17 20.04
CA ALA A 95 -2.14 -1.98 20.25
C ALA A 95 -3.38 -2.29 21.11
N GLN A 96 -4.03 -3.43 20.86
CA GLN A 96 -5.18 -3.89 21.65
C GLN A 96 -4.80 -4.19 23.10
N ALA A 97 -3.67 -4.89 23.32
CA ALA A 97 -3.18 -5.19 24.66
C ALA A 97 -2.79 -3.91 25.44
N ALA A 98 -2.21 -2.93 24.76
CA ALA A 98 -1.90 -1.64 25.35
C ALA A 98 -3.16 -0.82 25.71
N GLU A 99 -4.21 -0.88 24.88
CA GLU A 99 -5.51 -0.27 25.19
C GLU A 99 -6.23 -0.96 26.37
N GLU A 100 -6.14 -2.29 26.45
CA GLU A 100 -6.69 -3.06 27.60
C GLU A 100 -6.00 -2.64 28.90
N THR A 101 -4.66 -2.64 28.92
CA THR A 101 -3.86 -2.21 30.08
C THR A 101 -4.20 -0.76 30.47
N PHE A 102 -4.25 0.15 29.50
CA PHE A 102 -4.62 1.55 29.75
C PHE A 102 -6.01 1.69 30.35
N THR A 103 -6.97 0.91 29.84
CA THR A 103 -8.35 0.92 30.33
C THR A 103 -8.42 0.45 31.78
N GLU A 104 -7.70 -0.62 32.14
CA GLU A 104 -7.62 -1.11 33.52
C GLU A 104 -7.05 -0.05 34.47
N GLU A 105 -5.93 0.58 34.10
CA GLU A 105 -5.33 1.66 34.91
C GLU A 105 -6.25 2.86 35.08
N LYS A 106 -6.94 3.25 33.99
CA LYS A 106 -7.90 4.35 34.02
C LYS A 106 -9.09 4.04 34.92
N VAL A 107 -9.64 2.83 34.86
CA VAL A 107 -10.74 2.40 35.72
C VAL A 107 -10.32 2.41 37.19
N ALA A 108 -9.12 1.88 37.50
CA ALA A 108 -8.59 1.94 38.86
C ALA A 108 -8.47 3.39 39.38
N TYR A 109 -7.92 4.30 38.55
CA TYR A 109 -7.85 5.72 38.90
C TYR A 109 -9.24 6.35 39.11
N GLN A 110 -10.20 6.02 38.24
CA GLN A 110 -11.57 6.51 38.34
C GLN A 110 -12.25 6.06 39.63
N ASP A 111 -12.10 4.79 40.00
CA ASP A 111 -12.69 4.22 41.20
C ASP A 111 -12.10 4.86 42.46
N GLU A 112 -10.77 5.05 42.51
CA GLU A 112 -10.08 5.70 43.62
C GLU A 112 -10.47 7.18 43.79
N ASN A 113 -10.78 7.88 42.68
CA ASN A 113 -11.00 9.33 42.67
C ASN A 113 -12.46 9.71 42.35
N PHE A 114 -13.40 8.77 42.42
CA PHE A 114 -14.78 8.90 41.92
C PHE A 114 -15.47 10.19 42.37
N ASP A 115 -15.45 10.48 43.68
CA ASP A 115 -16.10 11.67 44.24
C ASP A 115 -15.46 12.99 43.77
N ALA A 116 -14.14 13.01 43.61
CA ALA A 116 -13.42 14.19 43.14
C ALA A 116 -13.68 14.43 41.65
N ILE A 117 -13.65 13.36 40.83
CA ILE A 117 -13.99 13.42 39.41
C ILE A 117 -15.42 13.92 39.21
N ASN A 118 -16.40 13.43 39.98
CA ASN A 118 -17.78 13.90 39.88
C ASN A 118 -17.94 15.39 40.21
N ARG A 119 -17.16 15.91 41.18
CA ARG A 119 -17.13 17.36 41.45
C ARG A 119 -16.50 18.15 40.31
N VAL A 120 -15.40 17.66 39.74
CA VAL A 120 -14.76 18.27 38.56
C VAL A 120 -15.76 18.31 37.39
N LEU A 121 -16.42 17.20 37.07
CA LEU A 121 -17.40 17.13 35.98
C LEU A 121 -18.60 18.05 36.21
N ALA A 122 -19.08 18.19 37.44
CA ALA A 122 -20.16 19.12 37.76
C ALA A 122 -19.74 20.57 37.53
N ALA A 123 -18.56 20.97 38.00
CA ALA A 123 -18.01 22.31 37.78
C ALA A 123 -17.79 22.59 36.27
N GLU A 124 -17.19 21.64 35.53
CA GLU A 124 -17.01 21.76 34.07
C GLU A 124 -18.35 21.92 33.34
N ARG A 125 -19.39 21.17 33.74
CA ARG A 125 -20.74 21.26 33.14
C ARG A 125 -21.42 22.60 33.42
N ASP A 126 -21.28 23.10 34.65
CA ASP A 126 -21.92 24.32 35.11
C ASP A 126 -21.09 25.58 34.73
N GLU A 127 -20.00 25.40 33.98
CA GLU A 127 -19.05 26.44 33.57
C GLU A 127 -18.44 27.21 34.77
N GLU A 128 -18.28 26.52 35.90
CA GLU A 128 -17.71 27.04 37.14
C GLU A 128 -16.21 26.66 37.29
N ASP A 129 -15.49 27.45 38.08
CA ASP A 129 -14.11 27.14 38.45
C ASP A 129 -14.04 25.89 39.34
N VAL A 130 -13.16 24.94 38.99
CA VAL A 130 -12.90 23.77 39.83
C VAL A 130 -12.28 24.19 41.17
N ALA A 131 -12.82 23.62 42.25
CA ALA A 131 -12.32 23.91 43.60
C ALA A 131 -10.82 23.56 43.73
N ARG A 132 -10.05 24.41 44.41
CA ARG A 132 -8.57 24.25 44.55
C ARG A 132 -8.13 22.84 44.99
N ARG A 133 -8.92 22.19 45.85
CA ARG A 133 -8.61 20.83 46.36
C ARG A 133 -8.71 19.73 45.29
N ASP A 134 -9.45 20.00 44.21
CA ASP A 134 -9.76 19.06 43.13
C ASP A 134 -8.91 19.37 41.87
N GLY A 135 -8.00 20.34 41.93
CA GLY A 135 -7.20 20.79 40.78
C GLY A 135 -6.25 19.72 40.22
N GLU A 136 -5.57 18.96 41.09
CA GLU A 136 -4.71 17.83 40.65
C GLU A 136 -5.53 16.73 39.98
N VAL A 137 -6.74 16.46 40.49
CA VAL A 137 -7.65 15.48 39.90
C VAL A 137 -8.16 15.96 38.54
N GLN A 138 -8.44 17.26 38.38
CA GLN A 138 -8.83 17.84 37.10
C GLN A 138 -7.73 17.71 36.03
N GLU A 139 -6.49 18.01 36.39
CA GLU A 139 -5.35 17.90 35.49
C GLU A 139 -5.14 16.44 35.04
N ALA A 140 -5.05 15.52 36.00
CA ALA A 140 -4.90 14.09 35.71
C ALA A 140 -6.09 13.53 34.93
N TRP A 141 -7.33 13.93 35.26
CA TRP A 141 -8.52 13.51 34.52
C TRP A 141 -8.52 14.02 33.07
N THR A 142 -7.97 15.21 32.83
CA THR A 142 -7.77 15.73 31.47
C THR A 142 -6.70 14.95 30.71
N ASP A 143 -5.61 14.57 31.35
CA ASP A 143 -4.59 13.67 30.77
C ASP A 143 -5.21 12.30 30.39
N TRP A 144 -5.99 11.69 31.28
CA TRP A 144 -6.71 10.44 30.99
C TRP A 144 -7.63 10.57 29.76
N ARG A 145 -8.36 11.69 29.62
CA ARG A 145 -9.21 11.94 28.44
C ARG A 145 -8.37 12.07 27.15
N ASN A 146 -7.24 12.77 27.20
CA ASN A 146 -6.34 12.92 26.06
C ASN A 146 -5.73 11.58 25.63
N ARG A 147 -5.17 10.82 26.58
CA ARG A 147 -4.59 9.50 26.31
C ARG A 147 -5.64 8.50 25.81
N THR A 148 -6.90 8.61 26.24
CA THR A 148 -7.98 7.78 25.67
C THR A 148 -8.11 7.99 24.16
N MET A 149 -8.03 9.24 23.69
CA MET A 149 -8.07 9.52 22.24
C MET A 149 -6.84 8.95 21.52
N GLU A 150 -5.66 9.02 22.13
CA GLU A 150 -4.42 8.49 21.57
C GLU A 150 -4.46 6.97 21.42
N HIS A 151 -4.91 6.24 22.45
CA HIS A 151 -5.02 4.79 22.37
C HIS A 151 -6.11 4.34 21.39
N SER A 152 -7.27 5.02 21.38
CA SER A 152 -8.31 4.77 20.38
C SER A 152 -7.78 4.97 18.95
N LYS A 153 -6.98 6.02 18.74
CA LYS A 153 -6.32 6.27 17.45
C LYS A 153 -5.30 5.18 17.12
N MET A 154 -4.48 4.74 18.07
CA MET A 154 -3.48 3.70 17.87
C MET A 154 -4.12 2.40 17.35
N VAL A 155 -5.23 1.95 17.96
CA VAL A 155 -5.96 0.75 17.51
C VAL A 155 -6.57 0.96 16.13
N ALA A 156 -7.16 2.13 15.88
CA ALA A 156 -7.75 2.47 14.58
C ALA A 156 -6.69 2.49 13.45
N ASP A 157 -5.54 3.12 13.69
CA ASP A 157 -4.44 3.22 12.73
C ASP A 157 -3.86 1.82 12.44
N ALA A 158 -3.66 0.97 13.46
CA ALA A 158 -3.20 -0.41 13.27
C ALA A 158 -4.19 -1.25 12.45
N THR A 159 -5.49 -1.12 12.75
CA THR A 159 -6.57 -1.79 12.01
C THR A 159 -6.60 -1.35 10.54
N GLN A 160 -6.47 -0.05 10.30
CA GLN A 160 -6.46 0.52 8.95
C GLN A 160 -5.26 0.01 8.15
N GLN A 161 -4.07 0.02 8.74
CA GLN A 161 -2.85 -0.46 8.08
C GLN A 161 -2.95 -1.94 7.72
N LEU A 162 -3.41 -2.78 8.65
CA LEU A 162 -3.60 -4.21 8.40
C LEU A 162 -4.61 -4.45 7.26
N SER A 163 -5.76 -3.77 7.30
CA SER A 163 -6.79 -3.88 6.27
C SER A 163 -6.27 -3.44 4.89
N ALA A 164 -5.52 -2.34 4.82
CA ALA A 164 -4.93 -1.86 3.57
C ALA A 164 -3.95 -2.88 2.97
N GLU A 165 -3.07 -3.47 3.78
CA GLU A 165 -2.12 -4.48 3.30
C GLU A 165 -2.84 -5.78 2.87
N GLN A 166 -3.85 -6.23 3.62
CA GLN A 166 -4.66 -7.40 3.26
C GLN A 166 -5.45 -7.19 1.95
N ASN A 167 -6.05 -6.02 1.76
CA ASN A 167 -6.75 -5.69 0.51
C ASN A 167 -5.79 -5.66 -0.67
N THR A 168 -4.59 -5.12 -0.46
CA THR A 168 -3.51 -5.09 -1.45
C THR A 168 -3.05 -6.49 -1.86
N ALA A 169 -3.04 -7.47 -0.95
CA ALA A 169 -2.58 -8.81 -1.26
C ALA A 169 -3.69 -9.78 -1.73
N SER A 170 -4.87 -9.68 -1.14
CA SER A 170 -5.96 -10.66 -1.28
C SER A 170 -6.44 -10.84 -2.72
N LEU A 171 -6.55 -9.77 -3.51
CA LEU A 171 -7.06 -9.86 -4.87
C LEU A 171 -6.15 -10.69 -5.80
N SER A 172 -4.84 -10.63 -5.56
CA SER A 172 -3.84 -11.42 -6.30
C SER A 172 -3.88 -12.89 -5.88
N MET A 173 -4.13 -13.16 -4.59
CA MET A 173 -4.16 -14.50 -4.02
C MET A 173 -5.55 -15.15 -4.01
N PHE A 174 -6.57 -14.48 -4.54
CA PHE A 174 -7.95 -14.95 -4.45
C PHE A 174 -8.16 -16.25 -5.24
N ASP A 175 -8.40 -17.34 -4.53
CA ASP A 175 -8.90 -18.61 -5.05
C ASP A 175 -10.09 -19.08 -4.19
N PRO A 176 -11.31 -19.16 -4.75
CA PRO A 176 -12.48 -19.60 -4.00
C PRO A 176 -12.41 -21.07 -3.57
N ASN A 177 -11.59 -21.90 -4.23
CA ASN A 177 -11.46 -23.32 -3.92
C ASN A 177 -10.40 -23.59 -2.84
N ASN A 178 -9.48 -22.65 -2.63
CA ASN A 178 -8.40 -22.78 -1.67
C ASN A 178 -8.08 -21.41 -1.02
N PRO A 179 -8.96 -20.92 -0.13
CA PRO A 179 -8.74 -19.64 0.54
C PRO A 179 -7.51 -19.72 1.47
N LEU A 180 -6.64 -18.71 1.37
CA LEU A 180 -5.42 -18.62 2.17
C LEU A 180 -5.59 -17.58 3.30
N ASP A 181 -5.17 -17.93 4.51
CA ASP A 181 -4.93 -16.96 5.57
C ASP A 181 -3.54 -16.33 5.40
N LEU A 182 -3.51 -15.12 4.83
CA LEU A 182 -2.26 -14.40 4.53
C LEU A 182 -1.42 -14.10 5.78
N ALA A 183 -1.99 -14.11 6.99
CA ALA A 183 -1.23 -13.89 8.21
C ALA A 183 -0.26 -15.03 8.55
N GLN A 184 -0.47 -16.23 7.97
CA GLN A 184 0.38 -17.40 8.20
C GLN A 184 1.62 -17.44 7.29
N PHE A 185 1.68 -16.58 6.27
CA PHE A 185 2.71 -16.63 5.25
C PHE A 185 3.62 -15.41 5.30
N ASP A 186 4.92 -15.67 5.16
CA ASP A 186 5.85 -14.63 4.71
C ASP A 186 5.76 -14.52 3.18
N GLY A 187 6.14 -13.39 2.62
CA GLY A 187 6.04 -13.18 1.18
C GLY A 187 6.44 -11.78 0.77
N GLU A 188 6.16 -11.47 -0.49
CA GLU A 188 6.42 -10.17 -1.09
C GLU A 188 5.28 -9.73 -1.99
N ILE A 189 5.18 -8.41 -2.15
CA ILE A 189 4.36 -7.77 -3.16
C ILE A 189 5.29 -7.33 -4.27
N GLN A 190 5.05 -7.87 -5.46
CA GLN A 190 5.77 -7.52 -6.67
C GLN A 190 4.93 -6.54 -7.48
N THR A 191 5.59 -5.51 -8.03
CA THR A 191 4.97 -4.47 -8.84
C THR A 191 5.76 -4.23 -10.12
N LYS A 192 5.08 -3.86 -11.19
CA LYS A 192 5.69 -3.39 -12.43
C LYS A 192 4.79 -2.38 -13.10
N ASP A 193 5.38 -1.42 -13.78
CA ASP A 193 4.65 -0.40 -14.54
C ASP A 193 4.63 -0.78 -16.01
N VAL A 194 3.47 -0.61 -16.64
CA VAL A 194 3.25 -0.89 -18.06
C VAL A 194 2.87 0.42 -18.73
N ALA A 195 3.71 0.88 -19.65
CA ALA A 195 3.40 2.02 -20.50
C ALA A 195 2.41 1.57 -21.59
N VAL A 196 1.30 2.27 -21.69
CA VAL A 196 0.20 1.94 -22.60
C VAL A 196 -0.17 3.18 -23.42
N THR A 197 -0.15 3.05 -24.75
CA THR A 197 -0.77 4.03 -25.64
C THR A 197 -2.22 3.62 -25.91
N ALA A 198 -3.17 4.53 -25.73
CA ALA A 198 -4.59 4.26 -25.95
C ALA A 198 -5.32 5.50 -26.49
N THR A 199 -6.47 5.27 -27.13
CA THR A 199 -7.38 6.35 -27.52
C THR A 199 -8.41 6.57 -26.42
N VAL A 200 -8.46 7.77 -25.87
CA VAL A 200 -9.41 8.17 -24.83
C VAL A 200 -10.46 9.10 -25.43
N GLU A 201 -11.72 8.68 -25.37
CA GLU A 201 -12.88 9.49 -25.76
C GLU A 201 -13.48 10.16 -24.53
N GLN A 202 -13.51 11.49 -24.52
CA GLN A 202 -14.11 12.28 -23.45
C GLN A 202 -14.80 13.52 -24.01
N GLY A 203 -16.04 13.76 -23.58
CA GLY A 203 -16.80 14.95 -24.03
C GLY A 203 -17.00 15.04 -25.54
N GLY A 204 -17.04 13.89 -26.24
CA GLY A 204 -17.19 13.81 -27.70
C GLY A 204 -15.91 14.11 -28.49
N SER A 205 -14.76 14.19 -27.82
CA SER A 205 -13.44 14.30 -28.46
C SER A 205 -12.60 13.04 -28.19
N GLU A 206 -11.96 12.52 -29.22
CA GLU A 206 -10.99 11.42 -29.11
C GLU A 206 -9.57 11.98 -29.08
N THR A 207 -8.76 11.51 -28.13
CA THR A 207 -7.35 11.87 -28.02
C THR A 207 -6.50 10.63 -27.78
N GLU A 208 -5.35 10.54 -28.44
CA GLU A 208 -4.34 9.55 -28.10
C GLU A 208 -3.64 9.99 -26.80
N GLN A 209 -3.58 9.09 -25.82
CA GLN A 209 -2.97 9.34 -24.52
C GLN A 209 -2.03 8.20 -24.16
N GLN A 210 -0.95 8.57 -23.46
CA GLN A 210 -0.05 7.62 -22.84
C GLN A 210 -0.45 7.46 -21.37
N LEU A 211 -0.82 6.24 -21.00
CA LEU A 211 -1.20 5.84 -19.66
C LEU A 211 -0.10 4.97 -19.07
N THR A 212 0.09 5.08 -17.76
CA THR A 212 0.90 4.13 -16.98
C THR A 212 -0.03 3.26 -16.15
N VAL A 213 0.04 1.95 -16.40
CA VAL A 213 -0.73 0.96 -15.64
C VAL A 213 0.21 0.24 -14.68
N THR A 214 0.00 0.41 -13.38
CA THR A 214 0.75 -0.35 -12.37
C THR A 214 0.08 -1.70 -12.16
N LEU A 215 0.82 -2.76 -12.44
CA LEU A 215 0.44 -4.13 -12.13
C LEU A 215 1.05 -4.54 -10.79
N GLN A 216 0.31 -5.33 -10.04
CA GLN A 216 0.76 -5.91 -8.79
C GLN A 216 0.42 -7.40 -8.71
N ARG A 217 1.29 -8.18 -8.06
CA ARG A 217 0.97 -9.52 -7.58
C ARG A 217 1.56 -9.76 -6.20
N THR A 218 0.99 -10.71 -5.47
CA THR A 218 1.55 -11.22 -4.22
C THR A 218 2.21 -12.56 -4.49
N VAL A 219 3.37 -12.78 -3.87
CA VAL A 219 4.08 -14.07 -3.91
C VAL A 219 4.33 -14.49 -2.47
N LEU A 220 3.78 -15.62 -2.07
CA LEU A 220 3.95 -16.17 -0.72
C LEU A 220 5.06 -17.22 -0.72
N ALA A 221 5.79 -17.31 0.39
CA ALA A 221 6.71 -18.40 0.63
C ALA A 221 5.93 -19.69 0.94
N GLY A 222 6.02 -20.70 0.06
CA GLY A 222 5.39 -22.00 0.31
C GLY A 222 6.21 -22.88 1.26
N GLY A 223 5.52 -23.80 1.95
CA GLY A 223 6.13 -24.68 2.95
C GLY A 223 7.14 -25.69 2.38
N ASP A 224 7.02 -26.04 1.10
CA ASP A 224 7.89 -26.99 0.41
C ASP A 224 9.04 -26.31 -0.36
N GLY A 225 9.23 -25.00 -0.17
CA GLY A 225 10.25 -24.20 -0.87
C GLY A 225 9.82 -23.70 -2.26
N GLU A 226 8.63 -24.08 -2.73
CA GLU A 226 8.04 -23.55 -3.96
C GLU A 226 7.15 -22.32 -3.64
N PRO A 227 7.33 -21.17 -4.31
CA PRO A 227 6.53 -19.98 -4.04
C PRO A 227 5.09 -20.16 -4.51
N ILE A 228 4.13 -19.63 -3.75
CA ILE A 228 2.72 -19.55 -4.15
C ILE A 228 2.53 -18.20 -4.83
N GLU A 229 2.49 -18.20 -6.16
CA GLU A 229 2.33 -16.99 -6.96
C GLU A 229 0.86 -16.63 -7.16
N GLY A 230 0.50 -15.40 -6.77
CA GLY A 230 -0.77 -14.80 -7.12
C GLY A 230 -0.80 -14.28 -8.55
N ARG A 231 -2.01 -13.97 -9.04
CA ARG A 231 -2.22 -13.38 -10.37
C ARG A 231 -1.84 -11.91 -10.39
N TRP A 232 -1.37 -11.43 -11.54
CA TRP A 232 -1.22 -9.99 -11.78
C TRP A 232 -2.59 -9.30 -11.83
N VAL A 233 -2.70 -8.17 -11.13
CA VAL A 233 -3.92 -7.35 -11.06
C VAL A 233 -3.58 -5.88 -11.30
N ILE A 234 -4.56 -5.11 -11.76
CA ILE A 234 -4.43 -3.67 -12.01
C ILE A 234 -4.50 -2.94 -10.66
N ALA A 235 -3.37 -2.44 -10.18
CA ALA A 235 -3.28 -1.71 -8.91
C ALA A 235 -3.53 -0.21 -9.08
N ASN A 236 -3.15 0.36 -10.23
CA ASN A 236 -3.35 1.77 -10.53
C ASN A 236 -3.34 2.05 -12.03
N VAL A 237 -3.94 3.16 -12.44
CA VAL A 237 -3.82 3.75 -13.79
C VAL A 237 -3.65 5.26 -13.65
N SER A 238 -2.64 5.83 -14.31
CA SER A 238 -2.33 7.27 -14.32
C SER A 238 -1.96 7.79 -15.69
#